data_AF-A0A955TS07-F1
#
_entry.id   AF-A0A955TS07-F1
#
_cell.length_a   1.000
_cell.length_b   1.000
_cell.length_c   1.000
_cell.angle_alpha   90.00
_cell.angle_beta   90.00
_cell.angle_gamma   90.00
#
_symmetry.space_group_name_H-M   'P 1'
#
loop_
_entity.id
_entity.type
_entity.pdbx_description
1 polymer ?
#
loop_
_entity_poly.entity_id
_entity_poly.type
_entity_poly.pdbx_seq_one_letter_code
_entity_poly.pdbx_strand_id
1 'polypeptide(L)'
;KPNTYMATRYLQLQHPDKTGRTSGDGRSIWNGQIAYRGTTWDVTSCGTGATCLSPATAIEKKFFKTGDCTASSYGCGRSDLEDGMAAALMSEIFHRNGLATERTLAVIEYPKGSSINVRAGTNLLRPSHLFRYLKQG
;
A
#
# COMPACT_ATOMS: atom_id res chain seq x y z
N LYS A 1 17.50 12.19 -1.73
CA LYS A 1 18.51 11.22 -1.21
C LYS A 1 18.35 9.90 -1.96
N PRO A 2 19.37 9.05 -2.12
CA PRO A 2 19.14 7.69 -2.58
C PRO A 2 18.11 7.00 -1.67
N ASN A 3 17.20 6.19 -2.24
CA ASN A 3 16.11 5.48 -1.54
C ASN A 3 15.13 6.39 -0.76
N THR A 4 14.73 7.53 -1.35
CA THR A 4 13.75 8.45 -0.71
C THR A 4 12.37 7.79 -0.53
N TYR A 5 12.01 6.87 -1.42
CA TYR A 5 10.73 6.17 -1.41
C TYR A 5 10.95 4.69 -1.14
N MET A 6 10.03 4.07 -0.39
CA MET A 6 10.18 2.67 0.01
C MET A 6 8.85 1.91 -0.01
N ALA A 7 8.93 0.63 -0.34
CA ALA A 7 7.89 -0.35 -0.08
C ALA A 7 8.25 -1.10 1.21
N THR A 8 7.37 -1.08 2.20
CA THR A 8 7.66 -1.67 3.51
C THR A 8 7.37 -3.18 3.51
N ARG A 9 8.20 -3.96 4.21
CA ARG A 9 7.97 -5.40 4.40
C ARG A 9 7.17 -5.64 5.68
N TYR A 10 6.13 -6.46 5.59
CA TYR A 10 5.35 -6.88 6.75
C TYR A 10 4.78 -8.27 6.54
N LEU A 11 4.50 -8.97 7.64
CA LEU A 11 3.96 -10.32 7.59
C LEU A 11 2.55 -10.35 7.00
N GLN A 12 2.31 -11.21 6.03
CA GLN A 12 0.96 -11.50 5.57
C GLN A 12 0.69 -13.00 5.65
N LEU A 13 -0.06 -13.43 6.66
CA LEU A 13 -0.38 -14.86 6.89
C LEU A 13 -1.22 -15.50 5.78
N GLN A 14 -1.87 -14.68 4.95
CA GLN A 14 -2.65 -15.10 3.78
C GLN A 14 -1.76 -15.51 2.59
N HIS A 15 -0.45 -15.22 2.64
CA HIS A 15 0.49 -15.52 1.55
C HIS A 15 1.19 -16.86 1.76
N PRO A 16 1.74 -17.46 0.67
CA PRO A 16 2.53 -18.68 0.78
C PRO A 16 3.70 -18.54 1.75
N ASP A 17 4.39 -17.39 1.73
CA ASP A 17 5.44 -17.06 2.69
C ASP A 17 4.85 -16.47 3.98
N LYS A 18 4.80 -17.30 5.02
CA LYS A 18 4.33 -16.93 6.37
C LYS A 18 5.45 -16.38 7.26
N THR A 19 6.61 -16.05 6.69
CA THR A 19 7.75 -15.45 7.42
C THR A 19 7.90 -13.94 7.16
N GLY A 20 7.09 -13.38 6.26
CA GLY A 20 7.15 -11.96 5.93
C GLY A 20 8.42 -11.54 5.19
N ARG A 21 9.16 -12.46 4.56
CA ARG A 21 10.37 -12.15 3.80
C ARG A 21 10.02 -11.65 2.40
N THR A 22 8.95 -12.18 1.81
CA THR A 22 8.51 -11.86 0.44
C THR A 22 7.14 -11.17 0.39
N SER A 23 6.65 -10.64 1.52
CA SER A 23 5.36 -9.95 1.62
C SER A 23 5.51 -8.54 2.21
N GLY A 24 4.53 -7.68 1.90
CA GLY A 24 4.55 -6.27 2.27
C GLY A 24 3.74 -5.41 1.31
N ASP A 25 4.21 -4.18 1.10
CA ASP A 25 3.60 -3.22 0.17
C ASP A 25 3.76 -3.68 -1.29
N GLY A 26 2.86 -4.54 -1.76
CA GLY A 26 2.92 -5.12 -3.10
C GLY A 26 2.58 -4.17 -4.25
N ARG A 27 1.79 -3.13 -3.96
CA ARG A 27 1.35 -2.10 -4.92
C ARG A 27 1.43 -0.68 -4.39
N SER A 28 2.17 -0.46 -3.30
CA SER A 28 2.20 0.81 -2.58
C SER A 28 3.64 1.26 -2.34
N ILE A 29 3.80 2.57 -2.23
CA ILE A 29 5.09 3.18 -1.87
C ILE A 29 4.81 4.21 -0.77
N TRP A 30 5.66 4.21 0.26
CA TRP A 30 5.75 5.29 1.22
C TRP A 30 6.55 6.44 0.59
N ASN A 31 5.92 7.61 0.56
CA ASN A 31 6.41 8.82 -0.10
C ASN A 31 7.27 9.67 0.83
N GLY A 32 7.06 9.55 2.14
CA GLY A 32 7.71 10.38 3.14
C GLY A 32 6.79 10.72 4.31
N GLN A 33 7.29 11.65 5.13
CA GLN A 33 6.56 12.24 6.24
C GLN A 33 6.36 13.74 6.01
N ILE A 34 5.19 14.23 6.41
CA ILE A 34 4.85 15.65 6.42
C ILE A 34 4.48 16.05 7.83
N ALA A 35 5.16 17.06 8.39
CA ALA A 35 4.79 17.66 9.66
C ALA A 35 3.88 18.87 9.42
N TYR A 36 2.71 18.88 10.06
CA TYR A 36 1.76 19.99 9.98
C TYR A 36 1.05 20.19 11.31
N ARG A 37 1.04 21.43 11.81
CA ARG A 37 0.40 21.82 13.09
C ARG A 37 0.75 20.90 14.26
N GLY A 38 2.02 20.52 14.37
CA GLY A 38 2.52 19.66 15.46
C GLY A 38 2.17 18.17 15.31
N THR A 39 1.53 17.76 14.22
CA THR A 39 1.28 16.35 13.90
C THR A 39 2.12 15.93 12.70
N THR A 40 2.76 14.76 12.80
CA THR A 40 3.49 14.14 11.68
C THR A 40 2.59 13.11 11.01
N TRP A 41 2.58 13.16 9.68
CA TRP A 41 1.76 12.30 8.84
C TRP A 41 2.68 11.52 7.91
N ASP A 42 2.61 10.20 7.96
CA ASP A 42 3.14 9.33 6.92
C ASP A 42 2.25 9.41 5.69
N VAL A 43 2.86 9.59 4.52
CA VAL A 43 2.15 9.67 3.24
C VAL A 43 2.51 8.47 2.38
N THR A 44 1.51 7.77 1.85
CA THR A 44 1.69 6.64 0.93
C THR A 44 0.87 6.82 -0.33
N SER A 45 1.38 6.29 -1.44
CA SER A 45 0.64 6.18 -2.71
C SER A 45 0.43 4.71 -3.05
N CYS A 46 -0.82 4.27 -3.01
CA CYS A 46 -1.26 2.94 -3.46
C CYS A 46 -1.59 2.98 -4.95
N GLY A 47 -1.25 1.93 -5.69
CA GLY A 47 -1.45 1.85 -7.13
C GLY A 47 -0.31 2.45 -7.96
N THR A 48 0.78 2.87 -7.32
CA THR A 48 1.92 3.52 -7.99
C THR A 48 2.74 2.55 -8.85
N GLY A 49 2.66 1.25 -8.56
CA GLY A 49 3.34 0.22 -9.33
C GLY A 49 3.58 -1.06 -8.58
N ALA A 50 3.94 -2.10 -9.34
CA ALA A 50 4.23 -3.41 -8.79
C ALA A 50 5.59 -3.38 -8.07
N THR A 51 5.63 -3.94 -6.87
CA THR A 51 6.89 -4.08 -6.11
C THR A 51 7.30 -5.55 -6.03
N CYS A 52 8.55 -5.80 -5.65
CA CYS A 52 9.02 -7.17 -5.38
C CYS A 52 8.30 -7.85 -4.21
N LEU A 53 7.51 -7.09 -3.43
CA LEU A 53 6.71 -7.58 -2.32
C LEU A 53 5.27 -7.93 -2.75
N SER A 54 4.95 -7.83 -4.05
CA SER A 54 3.66 -8.23 -4.56
C SER A 54 3.42 -9.73 -4.30
N PRO A 55 2.22 -10.10 -3.84
CA PRO A 55 1.81 -11.49 -3.70
C PRO A 55 2.06 -12.34 -4.94
N ALA A 56 1.76 -11.77 -6.11
CA ALA A 56 1.91 -12.44 -7.39
C ALA A 56 3.37 -12.81 -7.64
N THR A 57 4.31 -11.94 -7.26
CA THR A 57 5.75 -12.18 -7.40
C THR A 57 6.19 -13.42 -6.61
N ALA A 58 5.68 -13.59 -5.38
CA ALA A 58 6.02 -14.73 -4.55
C ALA A 58 5.41 -16.04 -5.07
N ILE A 59 4.20 -15.98 -5.65
CA ILE A 59 3.48 -17.15 -6.18
C ILE A 59 4.09 -17.60 -7.52
N GLU A 60 4.27 -16.68 -8.46
CA GLU A 60 4.75 -16.97 -9.81
C GLU A 60 6.27 -16.97 -9.95
N LYS A 61 6.99 -16.66 -8.86
CA LYS A 61 8.46 -16.61 -8.80
C LYS A 61 9.09 -15.72 -9.89
N LYS A 62 8.38 -14.68 -10.31
CA LYS A 62 8.81 -13.72 -11.33
C LYS A 62 8.43 -12.30 -10.93
N PHE A 63 9.20 -11.30 -11.36
CA PHE A 63 8.85 -9.91 -11.13
C PHE A 63 7.89 -9.40 -12.21
N PHE A 64 6.91 -8.62 -11.80
CA PHE A 64 5.93 -8.02 -12.70
C PHE A 64 6.28 -6.58 -13.02
N LYS A 65 5.97 -6.20 -14.26
CA LYS A 65 6.01 -4.80 -14.66
C LYS A 65 4.69 -4.13 -14.27
N THR A 66 4.75 -2.88 -13.84
CA THR A 66 3.55 -2.09 -13.58
C THR A 66 2.65 -2.02 -14.81
N GLY A 67 1.36 -2.32 -14.63
CA GLY A 67 0.36 -2.36 -15.69
C GLY A 67 0.35 -3.66 -16.50
N ASP A 68 1.04 -4.71 -16.05
CA ASP A 68 0.97 -6.02 -16.69
C ASP A 68 -0.44 -6.62 -16.55
N CYS A 69 -1.16 -6.70 -17.67
CA CYS A 69 -2.52 -7.23 -17.75
C CYS A 69 -2.58 -8.77 -17.67
N THR A 70 -1.44 -9.46 -17.76
CA THR A 70 -1.34 -10.92 -17.61
C THR A 70 -1.25 -11.33 -16.15
N ALA A 71 -0.87 -10.40 -15.28
CA ALA A 71 -0.85 -10.58 -13.84
C ALA A 71 -2.27 -10.40 -13.26
N SER A 72 -2.59 -11.13 -12.19
CA SER A 72 -3.79 -10.83 -11.38
C SER A 72 -3.83 -9.34 -10.97
N SER A 73 -5.01 -8.81 -10.61
CA SER A 73 -5.18 -7.39 -10.20
C SER A 73 -4.12 -6.92 -9.18
N TYR A 74 -3.68 -7.79 -8.26
CA TYR A 74 -2.58 -7.50 -7.32
C TYR A 74 -1.17 -7.47 -7.94
N GLY A 75 -0.93 -8.22 -9.01
CA GLY A 75 0.36 -8.30 -9.70
C GLY A 75 0.60 -7.14 -10.67
N CYS A 76 -0.46 -6.55 -11.23
CA CYS A 76 -0.32 -5.42 -12.15
C CYS A 76 0.18 -4.13 -11.44
N GLY A 77 0.03 -4.06 -10.12
CA GLY A 77 0.57 -2.98 -9.29
C GLY A 77 -0.19 -1.65 -9.35
N ARG A 78 -1.31 -1.60 -10.07
CA ARG A 78 -2.23 -0.45 -10.10
C ARG A 78 -3.41 -0.69 -9.14
N SER A 79 -4.05 0.39 -8.71
CA SER A 79 -5.34 0.32 -8.03
C SER A 79 -6.45 0.45 -9.05
N ASP A 80 -7.60 -0.16 -8.77
CA ASP A 80 -8.82 0.13 -9.50
C ASP A 80 -9.42 1.45 -8.99
N LEU A 81 -10.06 2.21 -9.87
CA LEU A 81 -10.65 3.50 -9.54
C LEU A 81 -11.76 3.37 -8.48
N GLU A 82 -12.57 2.31 -8.58
CA GLU A 82 -13.65 2.02 -7.64
C GLU A 82 -13.12 1.84 -6.21
N ASP A 83 -12.02 1.10 -6.04
CA ASP A 83 -11.32 0.95 -4.75
C ASP A 83 -10.90 2.32 -4.19
N GLY A 84 -10.38 3.20 -5.05
CA GLY A 84 -9.93 4.54 -4.67
C GLY A 84 -11.07 5.44 -4.22
N MET A 85 -12.16 5.45 -4.98
CA MET A 85 -13.36 6.24 -4.65
C MET A 85 -14.02 5.74 -3.36
N ALA A 86 -14.13 4.42 -3.19
CA ALA A 86 -14.65 3.82 -1.96
C ALA A 86 -13.77 4.19 -0.75
N ALA A 87 -12.44 4.11 -0.89
CA ALA A 87 -11.51 4.51 0.16
C ALA A 87 -11.61 6.00 0.51
N ALA A 88 -11.81 6.87 -0.48
CA ALA A 88 -12.01 8.30 -0.25
C ALA A 88 -13.29 8.59 0.54
N LEU A 89 -14.40 7.98 0.13
CA LEU A 89 -15.70 8.17 0.77
C LEU A 89 -15.69 7.63 2.22
N MET A 90 -15.22 6.38 2.41
CA MET A 90 -15.21 5.74 3.73
C MET A 90 -14.28 6.45 4.71
N SER A 91 -13.12 6.92 4.23
CA SER A 91 -12.19 7.71 5.04
C SER A 91 -12.86 8.98 5.59
N GLU A 92 -13.60 9.69 4.75
CA GLU A 92 -14.29 10.92 5.16
C GLU A 92 -15.46 10.64 6.10
N ILE A 93 -16.24 9.59 5.82
CA ILE A 93 -17.33 9.15 6.72
C ILE A 93 -16.78 8.84 8.10
N PHE A 94 -15.72 8.03 8.21
CA PHE A 94 -15.15 7.66 9.51
C PHE A 94 -14.59 8.88 10.24
N HIS A 95 -13.88 9.76 9.53
CA HIS A 95 -13.37 10.99 10.12
C HIS A 95 -14.47 11.89 10.67
N ARG A 96 -15.56 12.10 9.91
CA ARG A 96 -16.71 12.91 10.34
C ARG A 96 -17.46 12.32 11.53
N ASN A 97 -17.44 11.00 11.65
CA ASN A 97 -18.01 10.29 12.80
C ASN A 97 -17.07 10.19 14.00
N GLY A 98 -15.91 10.89 13.98
CA GLY A 98 -14.96 10.88 15.09
C GLY A 98 -14.19 9.56 15.25
N LEU A 99 -14.23 8.67 14.25
CA LEU A 99 -13.49 7.42 14.25
C LEU A 99 -12.08 7.66 13.70
N ALA A 100 -11.08 7.14 14.42
CA ALA A 100 -9.69 7.18 13.97
C ALA A 100 -9.54 6.36 12.68
N THR A 101 -9.05 7.00 11.62
CA THR A 101 -8.88 6.38 10.31
C THR A 101 -7.77 7.04 9.52
N GLU A 102 -7.19 6.30 8.57
CA GLU A 102 -6.33 6.88 7.54
C GLU A 102 -7.13 7.86 6.67
N ARG A 103 -6.50 8.96 6.25
CA ARG A 103 -7.10 9.96 5.37
C ARG A 103 -6.71 9.72 3.92
N THR A 104 -7.70 9.68 3.04
CA THR A 104 -7.43 9.70 1.59
C THR A 104 -7.32 11.15 1.14
N LEU A 105 -6.12 11.56 0.72
CA LEU A 105 -5.82 12.94 0.31
C LEU A 105 -6.20 13.20 -1.14
N ALA A 106 -5.95 12.23 -2.02
CA ALA A 106 -6.22 12.35 -3.44
C ALA A 106 -6.44 10.97 -4.08
N VAL A 107 -7.32 10.94 -5.07
CA VAL A 107 -7.48 9.82 -6.01
C VAL A 107 -7.13 10.37 -7.39
N ILE A 108 -6.08 9.83 -8.00
CA ILE A 108 -5.59 10.26 -9.31
C ILE A 108 -5.97 9.16 -10.31
N GLU A 109 -6.97 9.45 -11.14
CA GLU A 109 -7.41 8.53 -12.18
C GLU A 109 -6.42 8.49 -13.34
N TYR A 110 -6.23 7.28 -13.89
CA TYR A 110 -5.52 6.99 -15.12
C TYR A 110 -6.45 6.29 -16.12
N PRO A 111 -6.12 6.30 -17.42
CA PRO A 111 -6.91 5.60 -18.42
C PRO A 111 -7.17 4.14 -18.06
N LYS A 112 -8.29 3.61 -18.57
CA LYS A 112 -8.76 2.23 -18.31
C LYS A 112 -9.20 1.98 -16.86
N GLY A 113 -9.66 3.01 -16.15
CA GLY A 113 -10.26 2.87 -14.82
C GLY A 113 -9.28 2.50 -13.71
N SER A 114 -7.98 2.76 -13.92
CA SER A 114 -6.97 2.57 -12.87
C SER A 114 -6.74 3.86 -12.10
N SER A 115 -6.26 3.79 -10.86
CA SER A 115 -5.98 4.97 -10.04
C SER A 115 -4.72 4.83 -9.19
N ILE A 116 -4.22 5.98 -8.75
CA ILE A 116 -3.29 6.11 -7.63
C ILE A 116 -4.03 6.79 -6.48
N ASN A 117 -4.03 6.13 -5.32
CA ASN A 117 -4.70 6.61 -4.12
C ASN A 117 -3.64 7.09 -3.13
N VAL A 118 -3.58 8.40 -2.91
CA VAL A 118 -2.68 9.04 -1.96
C VAL A 118 -3.36 9.08 -0.59
N ARG A 119 -2.72 8.46 0.41
CA ARG A 119 -3.24 8.35 1.77
C ARG A 119 -2.25 8.92 2.77
N ALA A 120 -2.78 9.41 3.87
CA ALA A 120 -2.02 9.89 5.01
C ALA A 120 -2.54 9.29 6.32
N GLY A 121 -1.61 8.93 7.21
CA GLY A 121 -1.92 8.47 8.55
C GLY A 121 -0.84 8.94 9.52
N THR A 122 -1.16 9.09 10.80
CA THR A 122 -0.16 9.43 11.83
C THR A 122 0.78 8.27 12.13
N ASN A 123 0.34 7.05 11.80
CA ASN A 123 1.14 5.84 11.87
C ASN A 123 0.59 4.82 10.87
N LEU A 124 1.41 4.40 9.91
CA LEU A 124 1.04 3.35 8.95
C LEU A 124 1.62 1.97 9.29
N LEU A 125 2.28 1.84 10.45
CA LEU A 125 2.69 0.56 10.97
C LEU A 125 1.47 -0.28 11.34
N ARG A 126 1.55 -1.53 10.94
CA ARG A 126 0.56 -2.58 11.25
C ARG A 126 1.18 -3.57 12.23
N PRO A 127 0.39 -4.29 13.05
CA PRO A 127 0.91 -5.37 13.88
C PRO A 127 1.77 -6.38 13.10
N SER A 128 1.46 -6.61 11.82
CA SER A 128 2.25 -7.44 10.91
C SER A 128 3.71 -7.00 10.70
N HIS A 129 4.01 -5.70 10.85
CA HIS A 129 5.39 -5.22 10.79
C HIS A 129 6.21 -5.72 11.98
N LEU A 130 5.57 -5.88 13.14
CA LEU A 130 6.20 -6.36 14.36
C LEU A 130 6.27 -7.89 14.38
N PHE A 131 5.17 -8.57 14.07
CA PHE A 131 5.09 -10.03 14.10
C PHE A 131 5.96 -10.73 13.08
N ARG A 132 6.35 -10.05 12.00
CA ARG A 132 7.32 -10.54 11.03
C ARG A 132 8.59 -11.06 11.71
N TYR A 133 9.15 -10.33 12.66
CA TYR A 133 10.40 -10.73 13.32
C TYR A 133 10.23 -11.97 14.21
N LEU A 134 9.04 -12.16 14.79
CA LEU A 134 8.73 -13.36 15.59
C LEU A 134 8.59 -14.63 14.75
N LYS A 135 8.29 -14.50 13.45
CA LYS A 135 8.07 -15.62 12.52
C LYS A 135 9.25 -15.89 11.60
N GLN A 136 10.36 -15.17 11.76
CA GLN A 136 11.57 -15.34 10.95
C GLN A 136 12.60 -16.28 11.55
N GLY A 137 12.34 -16.80 12.76
CA GLY A 137 13.10 -17.88 13.41
C GLY A 137 12.91 -19.21 12.70
#